data_AF-A0AAW4TB77-F1
#
_entry.id   AF-A0AAW4TB77-F1
#
_cell.length_a   1.000
_cell.length_b   1.000
_cell.length_c   1.000
_cell.angle_alpha   90.00
_cell.angle_beta   90.00
_cell.angle_gamma   90.00
#
_symmetry.space_group_name_H-M   'P 1'
#
loop_
_entity.id
_entity.type
_entity.pdbx_description
1 polymer ?
#
loop_
_entity_poly.entity_id
_entity_poly.type
_entity_poly.pdbx_seq_one_letter_code
_entity_poly.pdbx_strand_id
1 'polypeptide(L)'
;MTAVLPASGMRRRQRGATAIEFAMVLPVFFLILYAIITYGMIFAAQQNLTLAATEGARAALNYQQVGAAASVQAAQQAALAARAQAACTAATNLTTWLKGSTCSPTQQGSCSYDPTMLCVQITLTYPYSQSPLIPPFPLLGSLLPVPSTLTGTAMVQISPVNII
;
A
#
# COMPACT_ATOMS: atom_id res chain seq x y z
N MET A 1 63.65 26.80 -57.21
CA MET A 1 62.58 25.80 -56.96
C MET A 1 62.57 25.49 -55.48
N THR A 2 61.63 26.04 -54.72
CA THR A 2 61.38 25.68 -53.32
C THR A 2 59.87 25.64 -53.15
N ALA A 3 59.33 24.42 -53.00
CA ALA A 3 57.92 24.16 -52.90
C ALA A 3 57.40 24.52 -51.50
N VAL A 4 56.33 25.31 -51.43
CA VAL A 4 55.59 25.60 -50.20
C VAL A 4 54.52 24.52 -50.04
N LEU A 5 54.61 23.70 -48.99
CA LEU A 5 53.58 22.71 -48.63
C LEU A 5 52.49 23.36 -47.77
N PRO A 6 51.20 23.07 -47.99
CA PRO A 6 50.13 23.63 -47.19
C PRO A 6 50.02 22.93 -45.83
N ALA A 7 49.87 23.71 -44.77
CA ALA A 7 49.56 23.21 -43.44
C ALA A 7 48.12 22.65 -43.42
N SER A 8 48.00 21.33 -43.27
CA SER A 8 46.73 20.64 -43.09
C SER A 8 46.18 20.92 -41.69
N GLY A 9 45.24 21.87 -41.61
CA GLY A 9 44.52 22.19 -40.38
C GLY A 9 43.70 20.99 -39.88
N MET A 10 44.07 20.46 -38.71
CA MET A 10 43.30 19.43 -38.02
C MET A 10 41.93 20.01 -37.61
N ARG A 11 40.86 19.62 -38.31
CA ARG A 11 39.49 19.84 -37.86
C ARG A 11 39.24 19.00 -36.60
N ARG A 12 39.39 19.61 -35.43
CA ARG A 12 39.08 19.01 -34.13
C ARG A 12 37.58 18.69 -34.09
N ARG A 13 37.24 17.42 -34.31
CA ARG A 13 35.85 16.93 -34.38
C ARG A 13 35.22 17.10 -32.99
N GLN A 14 34.22 17.97 -32.85
CA GLN A 14 33.43 18.19 -31.63
C GLN A 14 32.56 16.96 -31.29
N ARG A 15 33.17 15.82 -30.98
CA ARG A 15 32.46 14.56 -30.69
C ARG A 15 31.96 14.42 -29.24
N GLY A 16 32.02 15.48 -28.42
CA GLY A 16 31.70 15.41 -26.99
C GLY A 16 30.54 16.28 -26.50
N ALA A 17 30.09 17.26 -27.28
CA ALA A 17 29.08 18.22 -26.81
C ALA A 17 27.71 17.54 -26.55
N THR A 18 27.26 16.70 -27.48
CA THR A 18 26.00 15.94 -27.34
C THR A 18 26.03 14.94 -26.18
N ALA A 19 27.21 14.38 -25.86
CA ALA A 19 27.37 13.48 -24.72
C ALA A 19 27.20 14.21 -23.37
N ILE A 20 27.64 15.47 -23.30
CA ILE A 20 27.51 16.31 -22.09
C ILE A 20 26.05 16.73 -21.88
N GLU A 21 25.34 17.12 -22.95
CA GLU A 21 23.91 17.45 -22.88
C GLU A 21 23.08 16.26 -22.37
N PHE A 22 23.37 15.05 -22.88
CA PHE A 22 22.72 13.83 -22.40
C PHE A 22 23.04 13.55 -20.92
N ALA A 23 24.29 13.74 -20.50
CA ALA A 23 24.69 13.55 -19.10
C ALA A 23 23.97 14.48 -18.12
N MET A 24 23.49 15.65 -18.58
CA MET A 24 22.69 16.57 -17.75
C MET A 24 21.20 16.21 -17.71
N VAL A 25 20.64 15.70 -18.80
CA VAL A 25 19.21 15.32 -18.87
C VAL A 25 18.95 13.97 -18.18
N LEU A 26 19.90 13.04 -18.27
CA LEU A 26 19.77 11.69 -17.75
C LEU A 26 19.38 11.63 -16.25
N PRO A 27 20.02 12.39 -15.33
CA PRO A 27 19.66 12.36 -13.91
C PRO A 27 18.24 12.88 -13.65
N VAL A 28 17.81 13.92 -14.37
CA VAL A 28 16.46 14.49 -14.23
C VAL A 28 15.41 13.49 -14.72
N PHE A 29 15.67 12.85 -15.86
CA PHE A 29 14.80 11.83 -16.41
C PHE A 29 14.64 10.64 -15.44
N PHE A 30 15.75 10.14 -14.87
CA PHE A 30 15.70 9.06 -13.87
C PHE A 30 14.98 9.46 -12.60
N LEU A 31 15.11 10.71 -12.14
CA LEU A 31 14.38 11.21 -10.98
C LEU A 31 12.86 11.19 -11.23
N ILE A 32 12.42 11.72 -12.37
CA ILE A 32 11.00 11.72 -12.74
C ILE A 32 10.49 10.28 -12.88
N LEU A 33 11.24 9.41 -13.56
CA LEU A 33 10.87 8.00 -13.70
C LEU A 33 10.76 7.30 -12.34
N TYR A 34 11.74 7.51 -11.46
CA TYR A 34 11.74 6.96 -10.11
C TYR A 34 10.53 7.44 -9.29
N ALA A 35 10.20 8.74 -9.38
CA ALA A 35 9.03 9.30 -8.72
C ALA A 35 7.73 8.66 -9.22
N ILE A 36 7.57 8.54 -10.55
CA ILE A 36 6.37 7.94 -11.16
C ILE A 36 6.19 6.49 -10.69
N ILE A 37 7.25 5.68 -10.71
CA ILE A 37 7.16 4.27 -10.30
C ILE A 37 6.88 4.20 -8.79
N THR A 38 7.54 5.03 -7.98
CA THR A 38 7.35 5.04 -6.51
C THR A 38 5.92 5.38 -6.13
N TYR A 39 5.38 6.49 -6.63
CA TYR A 39 4.01 6.88 -6.33
C TYR A 39 2.99 5.94 -6.98
N GLY A 40 3.28 5.39 -8.16
CA GLY A 40 2.44 4.38 -8.80
C GLY A 40 2.31 3.11 -7.95
N MET A 41 3.42 2.62 -7.40
CA MET A 41 3.42 1.44 -6.51
C MET A 41 2.72 1.73 -5.18
N ILE A 42 2.94 2.91 -4.58
CA ILE A 42 2.24 3.33 -3.37
C ILE A 42 0.72 3.38 -3.61
N PHE A 43 0.30 3.99 -4.71
CA PHE A 43 -1.12 4.08 -5.07
C PHE A 43 -1.73 2.70 -5.29
N ALA A 44 -1.04 1.81 -6.02
CA ALA A 44 -1.49 0.43 -6.22
C ALA A 44 -1.62 -0.35 -4.90
N ALA A 45 -0.66 -0.19 -3.99
CA ALA A 45 -0.70 -0.80 -2.66
C ALA A 45 -1.89 -0.26 -1.83
N GLN A 46 -2.11 1.05 -1.85
CA GLN A 46 -3.23 1.72 -1.16
C GLN A 46 -4.59 1.22 -1.68
N GLN A 47 -4.73 1.08 -3.00
CA GLN A 47 -5.93 0.53 -3.62
C GLN A 47 -6.14 -0.94 -3.22
N ASN A 48 -5.08 -1.76 -3.25
CA ASN A 48 -5.16 -3.16 -2.85
C ASN A 48 -5.54 -3.32 -1.36
N LEU A 49 -4.97 -2.51 -0.46
CA LEU A 49 -5.33 -2.51 0.97
C LEU A 49 -6.82 -2.18 1.17
N THR A 50 -7.34 -1.21 0.42
CA THR A 50 -8.75 -0.81 0.51
C THR A 50 -9.70 -1.92 -0.01
N LEU A 51 -9.34 -2.52 -1.15
CA LEU A 51 -10.05 -3.66 -1.71
C LEU A 51 -10.04 -4.85 -0.76
N ALA A 52 -8.88 -5.19 -0.20
CA ALA A 52 -8.71 -6.28 0.75
C ALA A 52 -9.50 -6.05 2.04
N ALA A 53 -9.51 -4.82 2.57
CA ALA A 53 -10.32 -4.47 3.74
C ALA A 53 -11.82 -4.65 3.43
N THR A 54 -12.26 -4.27 2.23
CA THR A 54 -13.66 -4.41 1.80
C THR A 54 -14.07 -5.87 1.69
N GLU A 55 -13.24 -6.72 1.07
CA GLU A 55 -13.49 -8.16 1.01
C GLU A 55 -13.47 -8.81 2.41
N GLY A 56 -12.57 -8.37 3.29
CA GLY A 56 -12.59 -8.76 4.70
C GLY A 56 -13.91 -8.38 5.39
N ALA A 57 -14.35 -7.13 5.22
CA ALA A 57 -15.60 -6.65 5.78
C ALA A 57 -16.82 -7.45 5.27
N ARG A 58 -16.83 -7.84 3.98
CA ARG A 58 -17.85 -8.75 3.43
C ARG A 58 -17.78 -10.13 4.08
N ALA A 59 -16.57 -10.66 4.28
CA ALA A 59 -16.38 -11.95 4.93
C ALA A 59 -16.87 -11.97 6.40
N ALA A 60 -16.88 -10.82 7.08
CA ALA A 60 -17.43 -10.68 8.43
C ALA A 60 -18.96 -10.90 8.52
N LEU A 61 -19.69 -10.81 7.39
CA LEU A 61 -21.12 -11.13 7.35
C LEU A 61 -21.40 -12.63 7.42
N ASN A 62 -20.40 -13.47 7.13
CA ASN A 62 -20.58 -14.91 7.20
C ASN A 62 -20.74 -15.35 8.66
N TYR A 63 -21.69 -16.25 8.88
CA TYR A 63 -21.91 -16.86 10.19
C TYR A 63 -20.66 -17.62 10.64
N GLN A 64 -20.31 -17.48 11.92
CA GLN A 64 -19.22 -18.21 12.57
C GLN A 64 -19.80 -18.96 13.75
N GLN A 65 -19.60 -20.28 13.77
CA GLN A 65 -20.05 -21.10 14.88
C GLN A 65 -19.12 -20.88 16.07
N VAL A 66 -19.68 -20.45 17.20
CA VAL A 66 -18.99 -20.33 18.49
C VAL A 66 -19.46 -21.42 19.44
N GLY A 67 -18.54 -21.89 20.28
CA GLY A 67 -18.81 -22.93 21.28
C GLY A 67 -19.73 -22.46 22.40
N ALA A 68 -19.94 -23.33 23.39
CA ALA A 68 -20.75 -22.99 24.57
C ALA A 68 -20.20 -21.74 25.28
N ALA A 69 -21.09 -20.80 25.60
CA ALA A 69 -20.76 -19.56 26.31
C ALA A 69 -21.54 -19.47 27.64
N ALA A 70 -20.99 -18.74 28.61
CA ALA A 70 -21.57 -18.58 29.94
C ALA A 70 -22.85 -17.72 29.95
N SER A 71 -23.07 -16.90 28.92
CA SER A 71 -24.26 -16.06 28.75
C SER A 71 -24.49 -15.75 27.27
N VAL A 72 -25.70 -15.27 26.93
CA VAL A 72 -26.04 -14.83 25.57
C VAL A 72 -25.13 -13.67 25.14
N GLN A 73 -24.83 -12.73 26.05
CA GLN A 73 -23.91 -11.61 25.77
C GLN A 73 -22.49 -12.10 25.49
N ALA A 74 -22.01 -13.11 26.24
CA ALA A 74 -20.69 -13.71 25.99
C ALA A 74 -20.65 -14.46 24.65
N ALA A 75 -21.74 -15.16 24.28
CA ALA A 75 -21.86 -15.80 22.97
C ALA A 75 -21.81 -14.78 21.83
N GLN A 76 -22.53 -13.67 21.97
CA GLN A 76 -22.58 -12.59 20.98
C GLN A 76 -21.21 -11.96 20.75
N GLN A 77 -20.48 -11.67 21.85
CA GLN A 77 -19.14 -11.10 21.76
C GLN A 77 -18.13 -12.07 21.15
N ALA A 78 -18.22 -13.36 21.49
CA ALA A 78 -17.37 -14.39 20.89
C ALA A 78 -17.65 -14.55 19.39
N ALA A 79 -18.92 -14.53 18.97
CA ALA A 79 -19.31 -14.62 17.56
C ALA A 79 -18.80 -13.42 16.75
N LEU A 80 -18.91 -12.21 17.30
CA LEU A 80 -18.36 -11.00 16.68
C LEU A 80 -16.84 -11.07 16.55
N ALA A 81 -16.14 -11.56 17.58
CA ALA A 81 -14.69 -11.75 17.53
C ALA A 81 -14.29 -12.80 16.48
N ALA A 82 -15.00 -13.91 16.38
CA ALA A 82 -14.76 -14.93 15.36
C ALA A 82 -14.98 -14.38 13.94
N ARG A 83 -16.05 -13.61 13.73
CA ARG A 83 -16.33 -12.95 12.44
C ARG A 83 -15.27 -11.93 12.08
N ALA A 84 -14.85 -11.12 13.04
CA ALA A 84 -13.80 -10.12 12.85
C ALA A 84 -12.44 -10.78 12.52
N GLN A 85 -12.13 -11.93 13.14
CA GLN A 85 -10.94 -12.69 12.82
C GLN A 85 -11.01 -13.31 11.41
N ALA A 86 -12.15 -13.91 11.04
CA ALA A 86 -12.37 -14.44 9.69
C ALA A 86 -12.24 -13.34 8.62
N ALA A 87 -12.78 -12.15 8.91
CA ALA A 87 -12.63 -10.97 8.07
C ALA A 87 -11.16 -10.57 7.89
N CYS A 88 -10.38 -10.54 8.97
CA CYS A 88 -8.95 -10.27 8.88
C CYS A 88 -8.19 -11.32 8.09
N THR A 89 -8.48 -12.61 8.28
CA THR A 89 -7.87 -13.70 7.50
C THR A 89 -8.14 -13.51 6.00
N ALA A 90 -9.39 -13.22 5.62
CA ALA A 90 -9.76 -12.97 4.23
C ALA A 90 -9.03 -11.74 3.67
N ALA A 91 -8.95 -10.66 4.44
CA ALA A 91 -8.24 -9.44 4.05
C ALA A 91 -6.73 -9.70 3.87
N THR A 92 -6.07 -10.39 4.81
CA THR A 92 -4.61 -10.66 4.74
C THR A 92 -4.23 -11.60 3.61
N ASN A 93 -5.12 -12.51 3.20
CA ASN A 93 -4.87 -13.39 2.05
C ASN A 93 -4.71 -12.59 0.75
N LEU A 94 -5.36 -11.43 0.64
CA LEU A 94 -5.27 -10.54 -0.53
C LEU A 94 -4.06 -9.61 -0.48
N THR A 95 -3.41 -9.46 0.68
CA THR A 95 -2.24 -8.58 0.89
C THR A 95 -0.93 -9.34 1.07
N THR A 96 -0.88 -10.64 0.72
CA THR A 96 0.31 -11.49 0.90
C THR A 96 1.57 -10.97 0.21
N TRP A 97 1.43 -10.21 -0.87
CA TRP A 97 2.53 -9.53 -1.57
C TRP A 97 3.10 -8.32 -0.80
N LEU A 98 2.31 -7.73 0.11
CA LEU A 98 2.70 -6.65 1.02
C LEU A 98 3.24 -7.24 2.33
N LYS A 99 4.46 -7.77 2.29
CA LYS A 99 5.11 -8.42 3.44
C LYS A 99 5.09 -7.53 4.69
N GLY A 100 4.46 -8.02 5.75
CA GLY A 100 4.33 -7.28 7.03
C GLY A 100 3.06 -6.43 7.14
N SER A 101 2.12 -6.52 6.20
CA SER A 101 0.78 -5.97 6.39
C SER A 101 0.10 -6.62 7.58
N THR A 102 -0.46 -5.83 8.48
CA THR A 102 -1.22 -6.31 9.64
C THR A 102 -2.69 -5.95 9.50
N CYS A 103 -3.56 -6.80 10.03
CA CYS A 103 -4.99 -6.52 10.14
C CYS A 103 -5.34 -6.27 11.60
N SER A 104 -6.04 -5.16 11.84
CA SER A 104 -6.61 -4.83 13.15
C SER A 104 -8.12 -4.67 12.97
N PRO A 105 -8.92 -5.63 13.46
CA PRO A 105 -10.35 -5.47 13.51
C PRO A 105 -10.72 -4.64 14.74
N THR A 106 -11.54 -3.61 14.54
CA THR A 106 -12.18 -2.87 15.63
C THR A 106 -13.64 -3.26 15.68
N GLN A 107 -14.03 -3.98 16.73
CA GLN A 107 -15.42 -4.25 17.04
C GLN A 107 -15.95 -3.03 17.79
N GLN A 108 -16.63 -2.13 17.07
CA GLN A 108 -17.40 -1.10 17.70
C GLN A 108 -18.75 -1.71 18.09
N GLY A 109 -19.30 -1.28 19.23
CA GLY A 109 -20.66 -1.63 19.60
C GLY A 109 -21.64 -1.01 18.60
N SER A 110 -22.47 -0.09 19.08
CA SER A 110 -23.43 0.64 18.27
C SER A 110 -22.74 1.37 17.10
N CYS A 111 -23.23 1.18 15.87
CA CYS A 111 -22.79 1.99 14.73
C CYS A 111 -23.17 3.47 14.93
N SER A 112 -22.31 4.39 14.51
CA SER A 112 -22.57 5.84 14.65
C SER A 112 -23.80 6.31 13.87
N TYR A 113 -24.17 5.64 12.77
CA TYR A 113 -25.32 6.00 11.93
C TYR A 113 -26.61 5.27 12.35
N ASP A 114 -26.47 4.09 12.96
CA ASP A 114 -27.60 3.30 13.44
C ASP A 114 -27.22 2.58 14.75
N PRO A 115 -27.69 3.05 15.91
CA PRO A 115 -27.30 2.48 17.19
C PRO A 115 -27.87 1.06 17.43
N THR A 116 -28.82 0.61 16.59
CA THR A 116 -29.41 -0.73 16.66
C THR A 116 -28.54 -1.79 15.96
N MET A 117 -27.55 -1.37 15.18
CA MET A 117 -26.64 -2.23 14.43
C MET A 117 -25.25 -2.28 15.10
N LEU A 118 -24.57 -3.41 14.96
CA LEU A 118 -23.19 -3.60 15.44
C LEU A 118 -22.19 -3.37 14.31
N CYS A 119 -21.14 -2.59 14.58
CA CYS A 119 -20.17 -2.19 13.56
C CYS A 119 -18.84 -2.92 13.72
N VAL A 120 -18.39 -3.59 12.67
CA VAL A 120 -17.05 -4.16 12.61
C VAL A 120 -16.26 -3.39 11.55
N GLN A 121 -15.21 -2.69 12.00
CA GLN A 121 -14.25 -2.02 11.13
C GLN A 121 -13.02 -2.90 10.95
N ILE A 122 -12.65 -3.14 9.70
CA ILE A 122 -11.43 -3.82 9.32
C ILE A 122 -10.40 -2.77 8.88
N THR A 123 -9.27 -2.72 9.57
CA THR A 123 -8.17 -1.81 9.25
C THR A 123 -6.93 -2.63 8.90
N LEU A 124 -6.48 -2.51 7.65
CA LEU A 124 -5.20 -3.04 7.21
C LEU A 124 -4.15 -1.95 7.29
N THR A 125 -2.99 -2.28 7.87
CA THR A 125 -1.86 -1.36 8.01
C THR A 125 -0.62 -1.98 7.41
N TYR A 126 0.07 -1.24 6.55
CA TYR A 126 1.34 -1.65 5.95
C TYR A 126 2.46 -0.69 6.36
N PRO A 127 3.52 -1.15 7.02
CA PRO A 127 4.63 -0.31 7.47
C PRO A 127 5.60 -0.03 6.30
N TYR A 128 5.26 0.95 5.46
CA TYR A 128 6.05 1.33 4.28
C TYR A 128 7.50 1.72 4.61
N SER A 129 7.74 2.34 5.77
CA SER A 129 9.09 2.73 6.20
C SER A 129 10.00 1.54 6.55
N GLN A 130 9.43 0.42 6.98
CA GLN A 130 10.19 -0.79 7.35
C GLN A 130 10.38 -1.72 6.16
N SER A 131 9.36 -1.79 5.30
CA SER A 131 9.35 -2.60 4.08
C SER A 131 8.95 -1.72 2.90
N PRO A 132 9.86 -0.92 2.32
CA PRO A 132 9.52 -0.09 1.17
C PRO A 132 9.34 -0.97 -0.08
N LEU A 133 8.30 -0.67 -0.88
CA LEU A 133 8.02 -1.38 -2.14
C LEU A 133 9.11 -1.17 -3.19
N ILE A 134 9.76 -0.01 -3.17
CA ILE A 134 10.91 0.32 -4.01
C ILE A 134 12.09 0.63 -3.09
N PRO A 135 13.23 -0.04 -3.25
CA PRO A 135 14.42 0.25 -2.46
C PRO A 135 14.78 1.75 -2.52
N PRO A 136 14.98 2.40 -1.37
CA PRO A 136 15.38 3.79 -1.34
C PRO A 136 16.81 3.91 -1.88
N PHE A 137 17.01 4.82 -2.84
CA PHE A 137 18.35 5.17 -3.29
C PHE A 137 18.98 6.19 -2.33
N PRO A 138 20.25 6.04 -1.93
CA PRO A 138 20.88 6.85 -0.88
C PRO A 138 20.81 8.37 -1.11
N LEU A 139 20.76 8.82 -2.37
CA LEU A 139 20.66 10.24 -2.73
C LEU A 139 19.25 10.69 -3.13
N LEU A 140 18.42 9.80 -3.69
CA LEU A 140 17.10 10.14 -4.25
C LEU A 140 15.95 9.88 -3.27
N GLY A 141 16.12 8.93 -2.34
CA GLY A 141 15.08 8.51 -1.40
C GLY A 141 14.73 9.58 -0.35
N SER A 142 15.66 10.50 -0.04
CA SER A 142 15.41 11.63 0.87
C SER A 142 14.73 12.83 0.19
N LEU A 143 14.72 12.87 -1.15
CA LEU A 143 14.13 13.97 -1.92
C LEU A 143 12.62 13.81 -2.14
N LEU A 144 12.12 12.58 -2.10
CA LEU A 144 10.71 12.25 -2.38
C LEU A 144 9.95 12.04 -1.07
N PRO A 145 8.98 12.91 -0.74
CA PRO A 145 8.11 12.70 0.41
C PRO A 145 7.29 11.44 0.20
N VAL A 146 7.46 10.47 1.09
CA VAL A 146 6.68 9.22 1.12
C VAL A 146 6.07 9.02 2.51
N PRO A 147 4.88 8.43 2.60
CA PRO A 147 4.27 8.13 3.89
C PRO A 147 5.04 7.03 4.63
N SER A 148 5.02 7.07 5.96
CA SER A 148 5.63 6.03 6.80
C SER A 148 4.78 4.75 6.85
N THR A 149 3.47 4.87 6.72
CA THR A 149 2.52 3.77 6.72
C THR A 149 1.44 3.97 5.66
N LEU A 150 0.93 2.86 5.10
CA LEU A 150 -0.23 2.83 4.22
C LEU A 150 -1.36 2.12 4.96
N THR A 151 -2.59 2.64 4.88
CA THR A 151 -3.72 2.10 5.63
C THR A 151 -4.96 1.98 4.76
N GLY A 152 -5.61 0.81 4.75
CA GLY A 152 -6.89 0.59 4.09
C GLY A 152 -7.96 0.21 5.10
N THR A 153 -9.12 0.85 5.05
CA THR A 153 -10.21 0.61 5.99
C THR A 153 -11.52 0.29 5.28
N ALA A 154 -12.31 -0.58 5.89
CA ALA A 154 -13.69 -0.84 5.49
C ALA A 154 -14.51 -1.18 6.73
N MET A 155 -15.81 -0.87 6.72
CA MET A 155 -16.72 -1.19 7.82
C MET A 155 -17.92 -1.99 7.32
N VAL A 156 -18.44 -2.85 8.19
CA VAL A 156 -19.68 -3.58 7.94
C VAL A 156 -20.61 -3.47 9.14
N GLN A 157 -21.91 -3.43 8.84
CA GLN A 157 -22.98 -3.39 9.83
C GLN A 157 -23.60 -4.78 9.96
N ILE A 158 -23.72 -5.27 11.18
CA ILE A 158 -24.27 -6.58 11.52
C ILE A 158 -25.48 -6.36 12.41
N SER A 159 -26.63 -6.90 12.00
CA SER A 159 -27.81 -6.89 12.85
C SER A 159 -27.59 -7.80 14.06
N PRO A 160 -27.92 -7.36 15.29
CA PRO A 160 -27.72 -8.15 16.50
C PRO A 160 -28.49 -9.48 16.49
N VAL A 161 -29.59 -9.56 15.73
CA VAL A 161 -30.38 -10.81 15.57
C VAL A 161 -29.64 -11.88 14.76
N ASN A 162 -28.69 -11.47 13.91
CA ASN A 162 -27.96 -12.37 13.01
C ASN A 162 -26.60 -12.80 13.59
N ILE A 163 -26.34 -12.59 14.89
CA ILE A 163 -25.03 -12.88 15.49
C ILE A 163 -24.95 -14.29 16.07
N ILE A 164 -26.03 -14.77 16.66
CA ILE A 164 -26.18 -16.11 17.26
C ILE A 164 -27.00 -17.04 16.37
#